data_AF-A0AAY4BIB3-F1
#
_entry.id   AF-A0AAY4BIB3-F1
#
_cell.length_a   1.000
_cell.length_b   1.000
_cell.length_c   1.000
_cell.angle_alpha   90.00
_cell.angle_beta   90.00
_cell.angle_gamma   90.00
#
_symmetry.space_group_name_H-M   'P 1'
#
loop_
_entity.id
_entity.type
_entity.pdbx_description
1 polymer ?
#
loop_
_entity_poly.entity_id
_entity_poly.type
_entity_poly.pdbx_seq_one_letter_code
_entity_poly.pdbx_strand_id
1 'polypeptide(L)'
;QGDCPWLCQNERRRLSSVLINVAKVLLLLYMFICSLDILSSAFQLAGGKVAGDIFRDSAILSNPVAGLVVGILVTVLVQSSSTSTSIIVSLVSSGLLEVRSATPIIMGSNIGTSVTNTIVALMQAGERDEFKRAFAGATVHDCFNWLSVLVLLPLEASSGLLRWLSHAVVSSFHLKGGQDAPELLKIITEPFTKLIIQLDKSVITGIATGNEHMRNRSLVKIWCRSGPQTVRGMNRNLGNNSSAGWTALNATLSAAKMQKCRHLFVDSSMSDLAVGLILLAASLLVLCSCLVLLVKLLNSLLKGQVTKVIHQLINTDFPYPFQWLTGYLAILVGAGMTFVVQSSSVFTSAITPLIGIGVISLERAYPLTLGSNIGTTTTAILAALASPSDKLAAAFQVALCHFFFNVLGILLWYPVPLTRLPIGMARFLGERTAKYRWFAVLYLLLCFLLLPSVVLVLSMAGWQVMVSVGAPFVSVLVFICVINMLQACRPHCLPRKLRSWDFLPMWMRSLKPADTVITRVTLSCTKRLGHGKNRAMQRKHQLAAKSTTSQRNVQLAGENPAPSKLHDLHRLQDSMSTRL
;
A
#
# COMPACT_ATOMS: atom_id res chain seq x y z
N GLN A 1 54.94 3.79 -16.43
CA GLN A 1 54.22 3.52 -15.16
C GLN A 1 53.63 4.84 -14.70
N GLY A 2 52.34 5.04 -14.97
CA GLY A 2 51.65 6.30 -14.71
C GLY A 2 50.26 6.01 -14.13
N ASP A 3 49.90 6.81 -13.14
CA ASP A 3 48.88 6.63 -12.12
C ASP A 3 47.46 6.26 -12.60
N CYS A 4 46.86 5.29 -11.90
CA CYS A 4 45.40 5.28 -11.67
C CYS A 4 44.98 4.74 -10.28
N PRO A 5 45.50 5.26 -9.14
CA PRO A 5 44.92 4.96 -7.83
C PRO A 5 43.48 5.47 -7.72
N TRP A 6 43.16 6.61 -8.37
CA TRP A 6 41.88 7.29 -8.24
C TRP A 6 40.71 6.52 -8.89
N LEU A 7 40.88 5.96 -10.09
CA LEU A 7 39.83 5.16 -10.75
C LEU A 7 39.52 3.89 -9.95
N CYS A 8 40.55 3.20 -9.46
CA CYS A 8 40.40 1.98 -8.67
C CYS A 8 39.79 2.26 -7.27
N GLN A 9 40.11 3.40 -6.66
CA GLN A 9 39.55 3.83 -5.38
C GLN A 9 38.08 4.28 -5.52
N ASN A 10 37.71 4.87 -6.67
CA ASN A 10 36.33 5.26 -6.98
C ASN A 10 35.46 4.03 -7.29
N GLU A 11 35.99 3.03 -8.02
CA GLU A 11 35.31 1.74 -8.22
C GLU A 11 35.12 0.97 -6.92
N ARG A 12 36.14 0.92 -6.05
CA ARG A 12 36.03 0.27 -4.73
C ARG A 12 35.01 0.96 -3.82
N ARG A 13 34.95 2.30 -3.81
CA ARG A 13 33.92 3.06 -3.07
C ARG A 13 32.52 2.81 -3.65
N ARG A 14 32.39 2.74 -4.97
CA ARG A 14 31.11 2.44 -5.65
C ARG A 14 30.64 1.02 -5.35
N LEU A 15 31.53 0.03 -5.43
CA LEU A 15 31.26 -1.36 -5.09
C LEU A 15 30.89 -1.50 -3.61
N SER A 16 31.62 -0.86 -2.70
CA SER A 16 31.32 -0.84 -1.27
C SER A 16 29.97 -0.21 -0.97
N SER A 17 29.64 0.92 -1.60
CA SER A 17 28.32 1.57 -1.48
C SER A 17 27.20 0.66 -1.98
N VAL A 18 27.38 -0.01 -3.13
CA VAL A 18 26.42 -0.98 -3.66
C VAL A 18 26.23 -2.15 -2.69
N LEU A 19 27.31 -2.75 -2.18
CA LEU A 19 27.25 -3.87 -1.23
C LEU A 19 26.54 -3.47 0.08
N ILE A 20 26.85 -2.28 0.63
CA ILE A 20 26.18 -1.74 1.82
C ILE A 20 24.69 -1.58 1.56
N ASN A 21 24.31 -1.06 0.40
CA ASN A 21 22.89 -0.87 0.08
C ASN A 21 22.17 -2.20 -0.19
N VAL A 22 22.82 -3.18 -0.83
CA VAL A 22 22.28 -4.54 -0.97
C VAL A 22 22.08 -5.19 0.41
N ALA A 23 23.06 -5.09 1.31
CA ALA A 23 22.94 -5.59 2.67
C ALA A 23 21.78 -4.91 3.43
N LYS A 24 21.61 -3.59 3.29
CA LYS A 24 20.46 -2.87 3.85
C LYS A 24 19.13 -3.34 3.26
N VAL A 25 19.05 -3.60 1.95
CA VAL A 25 17.84 -4.15 1.30
C VAL A 25 17.51 -5.53 1.87
N LEU A 26 18.50 -6.42 1.98
CA LEU A 26 18.31 -7.77 2.55
C LEU A 26 17.89 -7.71 4.02
N LEU A 27 18.49 -6.82 4.82
CA LEU A 27 18.12 -6.61 6.21
C LEU A 27 16.68 -6.09 6.35
N LEU A 28 16.29 -5.10 5.55
CA LEU A 28 14.92 -4.60 5.52
C LEU A 28 13.96 -5.70 5.09
N LEU A 29 14.29 -6.48 4.05
CA LEU A 29 13.47 -7.62 3.65
C LEU A 29 13.30 -8.64 4.78
N TYR A 30 14.37 -8.97 5.50
CA TYR A 30 14.31 -9.85 6.68
C TYR A 30 13.38 -9.30 7.77
N MET A 31 13.55 -8.03 8.16
CA MET A 31 12.71 -7.37 9.16
C MET A 31 11.25 -7.29 8.74
N PHE A 32 10.99 -7.06 7.44
CA PHE A 32 9.66 -7.09 6.87
C PHE A 32 9.01 -8.47 7.03
N ILE A 33 9.71 -9.55 6.66
CA ILE A 33 9.19 -10.92 6.78
C ILE A 33 8.94 -11.28 8.26
N CYS A 34 9.86 -10.94 9.17
CA CYS A 34 9.66 -11.12 10.61
C CYS A 34 8.43 -10.35 11.12
N SER A 35 8.20 -9.12 10.63
CA SER A 35 7.02 -8.34 11.01
C SER A 35 5.71 -8.97 10.56
N LEU A 36 5.68 -9.66 9.41
CA LEU A 36 4.49 -10.36 8.91
C LEU A 36 4.09 -11.56 9.79
N ASP A 37 5.08 -12.31 10.28
CA ASP A 37 4.84 -13.46 11.16
C ASP A 37 4.36 -13.02 12.56
N ILE A 38 4.96 -11.94 13.10
CA ILE A 38 4.50 -11.32 14.35
C ILE A 38 3.10 -10.74 14.16
N LEU A 39 2.82 -10.07 13.04
CA LEU A 39 1.51 -9.52 12.72
C LEU A 39 0.45 -10.61 12.63
N SER A 40 0.77 -11.75 12.00
CA SER A 40 -0.11 -12.94 11.95
C SER A 40 -0.44 -13.44 13.36
N SER A 41 0.57 -13.57 14.23
CA SER A 41 0.39 -13.99 15.62
C SER A 41 -0.42 -12.96 16.43
N ALA A 42 -0.18 -11.67 16.19
CA ALA A 42 -0.91 -10.57 16.82
C ALA A 42 -2.39 -10.56 16.45
N PHE A 43 -2.72 -10.80 15.18
CA PHE A 43 -4.09 -10.93 14.74
C PHE A 43 -4.77 -12.15 15.36
N GLN A 44 -4.08 -13.29 15.47
CA GLN A 44 -4.63 -14.48 16.15
C GLN A 44 -4.93 -14.22 17.63
N LEU A 45 -4.10 -13.42 18.31
CA LEU A 45 -4.32 -13.01 19.70
C LEU A 45 -5.44 -11.99 19.87
N ALA A 46 -5.45 -10.94 19.05
CA ALA A 46 -6.42 -9.86 19.13
C ALA A 46 -7.80 -10.27 18.59
N GLY A 47 -7.82 -11.11 17.57
CA GLY A 47 -9.02 -11.47 16.81
C GLY A 47 -9.43 -12.93 16.93
N GLY A 48 -8.58 -13.87 17.32
CA GLY A 48 -8.88 -15.32 17.20
C GLY A 48 -10.14 -15.78 17.93
N LYS A 49 -10.44 -15.23 19.11
CA LYS A 49 -11.66 -15.56 19.86
C LYS A 49 -12.92 -14.96 19.21
N VAL A 50 -12.84 -13.70 18.77
CA VAL A 50 -13.95 -12.97 18.12
C VAL A 50 -14.18 -13.42 16.68
N ALA A 51 -13.11 -13.71 15.94
CA ALA A 51 -13.16 -14.23 14.58
C ALA A 51 -13.84 -15.60 14.54
N GLY A 52 -13.57 -16.48 15.52
CA GLY A 52 -14.30 -17.74 15.65
C GLY A 52 -15.82 -17.57 15.82
N ASP A 53 -16.26 -16.47 16.43
CA ASP A 53 -17.68 -16.12 16.56
C ASP A 53 -18.23 -15.44 15.28
N ILE A 54 -17.46 -14.57 14.63
CA ILE A 54 -17.81 -13.93 13.34
C ILE A 54 -17.87 -14.94 12.18
N PHE A 55 -17.06 -16.00 12.21
CA PHE A 55 -17.13 -17.09 11.22
C PHE A 55 -18.34 -18.00 11.43
N ARG A 56 -18.95 -17.97 12.63
CA ARG A 56 -20.22 -18.66 12.91
C ARG A 56 -21.42 -17.80 12.55
N ASP A 57 -21.34 -16.50 12.82
CA ASP A 57 -22.37 -15.51 12.50
C ASP A 57 -21.78 -14.36 11.68
N SER A 58 -22.12 -14.30 10.38
CA SER A 58 -22.82 -13.16 9.78
C SER A 58 -22.51 -12.95 8.29
N ALA A 59 -23.58 -12.65 7.55
CA ALA A 59 -23.64 -12.26 6.15
C ALA A 59 -22.72 -11.07 5.76
N ILE A 60 -22.06 -10.41 6.72
CA ILE A 60 -21.30 -9.17 6.52
C ILE A 60 -19.96 -9.43 5.79
N LEU A 61 -19.22 -10.49 6.14
CA LEU A 61 -17.97 -10.87 5.45
C LEU A 61 -18.20 -11.66 4.15
N SER A 62 -19.44 -12.10 3.91
CA SER A 62 -19.83 -12.82 2.69
C SER A 62 -20.07 -11.88 1.51
N ASN A 63 -20.29 -10.58 1.77
CA ASN A 63 -20.59 -9.61 0.72
C ASN A 63 -19.31 -9.16 -0.01
N PRO A 64 -19.12 -9.52 -1.30
CA PRO A 64 -17.91 -9.19 -2.03
C PRO A 64 -17.74 -7.66 -2.23
N VAL A 65 -18.82 -6.90 -2.26
CA VAL A 65 -18.75 -5.44 -2.39
C VAL A 65 -18.25 -4.78 -1.10
N ALA A 66 -18.66 -5.30 0.06
CA ALA A 66 -18.08 -4.85 1.34
C ALA A 66 -16.57 -5.12 1.38
N GLY A 67 -16.15 -6.33 0.97
CA GLY A 67 -14.74 -6.68 0.86
C GLY A 67 -13.95 -5.73 -0.04
N LEU A 68 -14.47 -5.43 -1.24
CA LEU A 68 -13.89 -4.45 -2.15
C LEU A 68 -13.65 -3.10 -1.46
N VAL A 69 -14.69 -2.55 -0.81
CA VAL A 69 -14.59 -1.24 -0.17
C VAL A 69 -13.60 -1.25 0.99
N VAL A 70 -13.60 -2.30 1.82
CA VAL A 70 -12.62 -2.45 2.90
C VAL A 70 -11.20 -2.40 2.32
N GLY A 71 -10.96 -3.07 1.18
CA GLY A 71 -9.68 -3.00 0.48
C GLY A 71 -9.28 -1.59 0.06
N ILE A 72 -10.21 -0.83 -0.54
CA ILE A 72 -9.99 0.57 -0.92
C ILE A 72 -9.61 1.38 0.32
N LEU A 73 -10.41 1.34 1.38
CA LEU A 73 -10.21 2.15 2.58
C LEU A 73 -8.91 1.80 3.31
N VAL A 74 -8.60 0.50 3.45
CA VAL A 74 -7.34 0.06 4.07
C VAL A 74 -6.15 0.62 3.28
N THR A 75 -6.17 0.53 1.95
CA THR A 75 -5.07 1.07 1.14
C THR A 75 -5.01 2.58 1.13
N VAL A 76 -6.15 3.29 1.17
CA VAL A 76 -6.18 4.76 1.30
C VAL A 76 -5.57 5.20 2.63
N LEU A 77 -5.84 4.48 3.73
CA LEU A 77 -5.28 4.79 5.04
C LEU A 77 -3.78 4.46 5.11
N VAL A 78 -3.40 3.29 4.62
CA VAL A 78 -2.02 2.79 4.64
C VAL A 78 -1.14 3.47 3.58
N GLN A 79 -1.75 4.04 2.52
CA GLN A 79 -1.08 4.63 1.35
C GLN A 79 -0.15 3.68 0.59
N SER A 80 -0.30 2.37 0.81
CA SER A 80 0.51 1.33 0.16
C SER A 80 -0.33 0.08 -0.09
N SER A 81 -0.56 -0.24 -1.36
CA SER A 81 -1.26 -1.46 -1.75
C SER A 81 -0.41 -2.71 -1.53
N SER A 82 0.91 -2.63 -1.70
CA SER A 82 1.81 -3.72 -1.31
C SER A 82 1.67 -4.06 0.18
N THR A 83 1.67 -3.05 1.07
CA THR A 83 1.43 -3.27 2.50
C THR A 83 0.04 -3.84 2.75
N SER A 84 -0.98 -3.25 2.15
CA SER A 84 -2.37 -3.68 2.34
C SER A 84 -2.56 -5.13 1.93
N THR A 85 -2.08 -5.51 0.74
CA THR A 85 -2.13 -6.90 0.26
C THR A 85 -1.31 -7.86 1.13
N SER A 86 -0.14 -7.47 1.63
CA SER A 86 0.62 -8.30 2.59
C SER A 86 -0.11 -8.50 3.92
N ILE A 87 -0.83 -7.49 4.42
CA ILE A 87 -1.71 -7.62 5.59
C ILE A 87 -2.83 -8.63 5.30
N ILE A 88 -3.48 -8.55 4.14
CA ILE A 88 -4.53 -9.51 3.74
C ILE A 88 -3.99 -10.94 3.61
N VAL A 89 -2.81 -11.10 3.00
CA VAL A 89 -2.14 -12.41 2.90
C VAL A 89 -1.81 -12.96 4.30
N SER A 90 -1.35 -12.12 5.23
CA SER A 90 -1.11 -12.50 6.63
C SER A 90 -2.41 -12.88 7.37
N LEU A 91 -3.52 -12.17 7.13
CA LEU A 91 -4.84 -12.53 7.68
C LEU A 91 -5.34 -13.88 7.17
N VAL A 92 -5.08 -14.20 5.90
CA VAL A 92 -5.43 -15.52 5.34
C VAL A 92 -4.50 -16.60 5.89
N SER A 93 -3.21 -16.30 6.02
CA SER A 93 -2.22 -17.18 6.62
C SER A 93 -2.50 -17.48 8.11
N SER A 94 -3.16 -16.58 8.84
CA SER A 94 -3.57 -16.79 10.24
C SER A 94 -4.89 -17.55 10.37
N GLY A 95 -5.57 -17.83 9.26
CA GLY A 95 -6.90 -18.46 9.27
C GLY A 95 -8.03 -17.53 9.69
N LEU A 96 -7.77 -16.22 9.81
CA LEU A 96 -8.75 -15.20 10.18
C LEU A 96 -9.54 -14.67 8.99
N LEU A 97 -9.14 -15.02 7.77
CA LEU A 97 -9.82 -14.61 6.56
C LEU A 97 -9.73 -15.71 5.49
N GLU A 98 -10.85 -16.01 4.84
CA GLU A 98 -10.86 -17.01 3.76
C GLU A 98 -10.46 -16.39 2.42
N VAL A 99 -9.93 -17.21 1.51
CA VAL A 99 -9.56 -16.79 0.14
C VAL A 99 -10.73 -16.13 -0.59
N ARG A 100 -11.96 -16.61 -0.37
CA ARG A 100 -13.20 -16.06 -0.96
C ARG A 100 -13.44 -14.62 -0.54
N SER A 101 -13.27 -14.30 0.73
CA SER A 101 -13.43 -12.93 1.25
C SER A 101 -12.19 -12.07 0.98
N ALA A 102 -10.99 -12.66 0.88
CA ALA A 102 -9.75 -11.93 0.55
C ALA A 102 -9.75 -11.38 -0.87
N THR A 103 -10.29 -12.15 -1.82
CA THR A 103 -10.17 -11.82 -3.26
C THR A 103 -10.76 -10.43 -3.59
N PRO A 104 -11.99 -10.08 -3.15
CA PRO A 104 -12.52 -8.72 -3.33
C PRO A 104 -11.71 -7.65 -2.60
N ILE A 105 -11.18 -7.93 -1.40
CA ILE A 105 -10.36 -6.96 -0.65
C ILE A 105 -9.07 -6.63 -1.42
N ILE A 106 -8.43 -7.64 -2.03
CA ILE A 106 -7.27 -7.43 -2.90
C ILE A 106 -7.63 -6.55 -4.11
N MET A 107 -8.77 -6.78 -4.77
CA MET A 107 -9.23 -5.91 -5.87
C MET A 107 -9.38 -4.46 -5.41
N GLY A 108 -9.92 -4.24 -4.20
CA GLY A 108 -10.08 -2.92 -3.62
C GLY A 108 -8.76 -2.25 -3.28
N SER A 109 -7.80 -3.03 -2.76
CA SER A 109 -6.44 -2.56 -2.51
C SER A 109 -5.78 -2.04 -3.79
N ASN A 110 -6.05 -2.63 -4.95
CA ASN A 110 -5.49 -2.16 -6.21
C ASN A 110 -6.06 -0.80 -6.61
N ILE A 111 -7.38 -0.61 -6.47
CA ILE A 111 -8.02 0.71 -6.67
C ILE A 111 -7.36 1.75 -5.75
N GLY A 112 -7.21 1.47 -4.45
CA GLY A 112 -6.66 2.41 -3.47
C GLY A 112 -5.24 2.94 -3.79
N THR A 113 -4.43 2.20 -4.55
CA THR A 113 -3.06 2.59 -4.93
C THR A 113 -2.97 3.95 -5.62
N SER A 114 -4.03 4.37 -6.31
CA SER A 114 -4.04 5.56 -7.15
C SER A 114 -4.12 6.89 -6.39
N VAL A 115 -4.42 6.89 -5.09
CA VAL A 115 -4.46 8.12 -4.27
C VAL A 115 -3.13 8.83 -4.26
N THR A 116 -2.03 8.11 -4.06
CA THR A 116 -0.69 8.70 -3.96
C THR A 116 -0.30 9.44 -5.23
N ASN A 117 -0.54 8.85 -6.41
CA ASN A 117 -0.25 9.49 -7.69
C ASN A 117 -1.10 10.74 -7.91
N THR A 118 -2.37 10.69 -7.48
CA THR A 118 -3.30 11.83 -7.59
C THR A 118 -2.83 13.01 -6.74
N ILE A 119 -2.29 12.73 -5.53
CA ILE A 119 -1.65 13.74 -4.68
C ILE A 119 -0.40 14.32 -5.35
N VAL A 120 0.43 13.49 -5.99
CA VAL A 120 1.61 13.97 -6.71
C VAL A 120 1.22 14.87 -7.90
N ALA A 121 0.17 14.52 -8.66
CA ALA A 121 -0.34 15.37 -9.72
C ALA A 121 -0.83 16.74 -9.20
N LEU A 122 -1.43 16.80 -8.00
CA LEU A 122 -1.81 18.06 -7.36
C LEU A 122 -0.61 18.98 -7.07
N MET A 123 0.60 18.43 -6.90
CA MET A 123 1.81 19.25 -6.72
C MET A 123 2.19 20.01 -7.99
N GLN A 124 1.80 19.51 -9.16
CA GLN A 124 1.98 20.19 -10.46
C GLN A 124 0.80 21.08 -10.83
N ALA A 125 -0.10 21.38 -9.89
CA ALA A 125 -1.23 22.24 -10.17
C ALA A 125 -0.80 23.66 -10.59
N GLY A 126 0.45 24.10 -10.37
CA GLY A 126 0.92 25.44 -10.74
C GLY A 126 0.58 25.85 -12.18
N GLU A 127 0.96 25.02 -13.15
CA GLU A 127 0.74 25.25 -14.59
C GLU A 127 -0.41 24.40 -15.12
N ARG A 128 -1.30 24.98 -15.95
CA ARG A 128 -2.55 24.34 -16.37
C ARG A 128 -2.31 23.14 -17.27
N ASP A 129 -1.43 23.28 -18.25
CA ASP A 129 -1.14 22.22 -19.21
C ASP A 129 -0.34 21.08 -18.57
N GLU A 130 0.56 21.42 -17.64
CA GLU A 130 1.25 20.40 -16.85
C GLU A 130 0.28 19.65 -15.95
N PHE A 131 -0.60 20.37 -15.25
CA PHE A 131 -1.60 19.75 -14.39
C PHE A 131 -2.57 18.86 -15.18
N LYS A 132 -3.00 19.30 -16.37
CA LYS A 132 -3.83 18.51 -17.30
C LYS A 132 -3.19 17.14 -17.56
N ARG A 133 -1.93 17.15 -18.00
CA ARG A 133 -1.20 15.93 -18.38
C ARG A 133 -0.86 15.07 -17.16
N ALA A 134 -0.39 15.68 -16.07
CA ALA A 134 -0.05 15.01 -14.83
C ALA A 134 -1.27 14.29 -14.24
N PHE A 135 -2.42 14.95 -14.19
CA PHE A 135 -3.64 14.37 -13.64
C PHE A 135 -4.18 13.24 -14.53
N ALA A 136 -4.09 13.36 -15.86
CA ALA A 136 -4.38 12.25 -16.76
C ALA A 136 -3.41 11.07 -16.52
N GLY A 137 -2.12 11.34 -16.35
CA GLY A 137 -1.12 10.34 -15.99
C GLY A 137 -1.42 9.63 -14.66
N ALA A 138 -1.87 10.35 -13.65
CA ALA A 138 -2.22 9.77 -12.35
C ALA A 138 -3.50 8.92 -12.41
N THR A 139 -4.50 9.35 -13.19
CA THR A 139 -5.84 8.72 -13.25
C THR A 139 -5.96 7.60 -14.27
N VAL A 140 -5.01 7.43 -15.20
CA VAL A 140 -5.05 6.31 -16.17
C VAL A 140 -4.97 4.95 -15.47
N HIS A 141 -4.17 4.87 -14.40
CA HIS A 141 -4.12 3.71 -13.52
C HIS A 141 -5.48 3.46 -12.86
N ASP A 142 -6.09 4.50 -12.33
CA ASP A 142 -7.36 4.41 -11.60
C ASP A 142 -8.50 3.95 -12.53
N CYS A 143 -8.58 4.55 -13.73
CA CYS A 143 -9.55 4.15 -14.75
C CYS A 143 -9.41 2.66 -15.12
N PHE A 144 -8.18 2.16 -15.26
CA PHE A 144 -7.92 0.75 -15.52
C PHE A 144 -8.41 -0.15 -14.38
N ASN A 145 -8.11 0.19 -13.13
CA ASN A 145 -8.50 -0.62 -11.98
C ASN A 145 -10.02 -0.64 -11.80
N TRP A 146 -10.69 0.51 -11.87
CA TRP A 146 -12.15 0.58 -11.78
C TRP A 146 -12.83 -0.23 -12.88
N LEU A 147 -12.40 -0.07 -14.13
CA LEU A 147 -12.95 -0.84 -15.26
C LEU A 147 -12.72 -2.34 -15.10
N SER A 148 -11.54 -2.74 -14.63
CA SER A 148 -11.23 -4.15 -14.35
C SER A 148 -12.10 -4.71 -13.23
N VAL A 149 -12.31 -3.97 -12.14
CA VAL A 149 -13.21 -4.40 -11.04
C VAL A 149 -14.66 -4.49 -11.51
N LEU A 150 -15.15 -3.54 -12.29
CA LEU A 150 -16.53 -3.55 -12.81
C LEU A 150 -16.85 -4.82 -13.62
N VAL A 151 -15.85 -5.43 -14.26
CA VAL A 151 -16.01 -6.68 -15.03
C VAL A 151 -15.66 -7.90 -14.20
N LEU A 152 -14.50 -7.89 -13.55
CA LEU A 152 -13.95 -9.07 -12.88
C LEU A 152 -14.58 -9.37 -11.52
N LEU A 153 -15.10 -8.36 -10.79
CA LEU A 153 -15.75 -8.61 -9.50
C LEU A 153 -17.08 -9.36 -9.65
N PRO A 154 -18.02 -8.95 -10.54
CA PRO A 154 -19.23 -9.75 -10.78
C PRO A 154 -18.92 -11.14 -11.32
N LEU A 155 -17.90 -11.27 -12.16
CA LEU A 155 -17.46 -12.56 -12.70
C LEU A 155 -16.88 -13.47 -11.61
N GLU A 156 -16.08 -12.92 -10.71
CA GLU A 156 -15.55 -13.63 -9.54
C GLU A 156 -16.67 -14.00 -8.55
N ALA A 157 -17.66 -13.13 -8.35
CA ALA A 157 -18.79 -13.41 -7.47
C ALA A 157 -19.69 -14.53 -8.01
N SER A 158 -19.86 -14.64 -9.32
CA SER A 158 -20.74 -15.62 -9.99
C SER A 158 -20.05 -16.94 -10.30
N SER A 159 -18.84 -16.91 -10.85
CA SER A 159 -18.10 -18.11 -11.31
C SER A 159 -16.91 -18.48 -10.44
N GLY A 160 -16.40 -17.55 -9.61
CA GLY A 160 -15.15 -17.76 -8.87
C GLY A 160 -13.91 -17.88 -9.76
N LEU A 161 -13.91 -17.24 -10.94
CA LEU A 161 -12.87 -17.35 -11.95
C LEU A 161 -11.44 -17.22 -11.39
N LEU A 162 -11.14 -16.17 -10.62
CA LEU A 162 -9.80 -15.92 -10.09
C LEU A 162 -9.43 -16.97 -9.04
N ARG A 163 -10.39 -17.36 -8.19
CA ARG A 163 -10.21 -18.43 -7.21
C ARG A 163 -9.95 -19.77 -7.86
N TRP A 164 -10.66 -20.08 -8.95
CA TRP A 164 -10.49 -21.33 -9.68
C TRP A 164 -9.13 -21.38 -10.39
N LEU A 165 -8.75 -20.30 -11.10
CA LEU A 165 -7.44 -20.19 -11.75
C LEU A 165 -6.30 -20.31 -10.75
N SER A 166 -6.37 -19.56 -9.65
CA SER A 166 -5.36 -19.63 -8.58
C SER A 166 -5.30 -21.01 -7.94
N HIS A 167 -6.44 -21.63 -7.64
CA HIS A 167 -6.49 -22.98 -7.07
C HIS A 167 -5.87 -24.01 -8.01
N ALA A 168 -6.18 -23.95 -9.31
CA ALA A 168 -5.62 -24.84 -10.32
C ALA A 168 -4.08 -24.76 -10.33
N VAL A 169 -3.52 -23.54 -10.31
CA VAL A 169 -2.07 -23.33 -10.20
C VAL A 169 -1.51 -23.89 -8.90
N VAL A 170 -2.09 -23.56 -7.75
CA VAL A 170 -1.62 -24.05 -6.43
C VAL A 170 -1.65 -25.58 -6.35
N SER A 171 -2.71 -26.22 -6.85
CA SER A 171 -2.85 -27.68 -6.87
C SER A 171 -1.81 -28.37 -7.75
N SER A 172 -1.36 -27.71 -8.83
CA SER A 172 -0.35 -28.25 -9.75
C SER A 172 1.05 -28.26 -9.14
N PHE A 173 1.35 -27.31 -8.25
CA PHE A 173 2.65 -27.20 -7.59
C PHE A 173 2.90 -28.28 -6.52
N HIS A 174 1.95 -29.20 -6.26
CA HIS A 174 2.08 -30.23 -5.22
C HIS A 174 2.65 -29.66 -3.92
N LEU A 175 2.20 -28.47 -3.51
CA LEU A 175 2.51 -27.86 -2.23
C LEU A 175 1.83 -28.69 -1.12
N LYS A 176 2.28 -29.94 -0.95
CA LYS A 176 1.83 -30.83 0.11
C LYS A 176 2.39 -30.25 1.40
N GLY A 177 1.51 -29.67 2.20
CA GLY A 177 1.73 -29.43 3.62
C GLY A 177 1.88 -30.77 4.34
N GLY A 178 3.03 -31.42 4.16
CA GLY A 178 3.48 -32.50 5.03
C GLY A 178 4.12 -31.89 6.27
N GLN A 179 4.07 -32.61 7.40
CA GLN A 179 4.77 -32.23 8.64
C GLN A 179 6.28 -31.98 8.46
N ASP A 180 6.84 -32.41 7.32
CA ASP A 180 8.27 -32.30 6.97
C ASP A 180 8.58 -31.38 5.77
N ALA A 181 7.60 -30.59 5.27
CA ALA A 181 7.90 -29.63 4.20
C ALA A 181 8.83 -28.52 4.72
N PRO A 182 10.02 -28.29 4.10
CA PRO A 182 10.98 -27.32 4.61
C PRO A 182 10.39 -25.91 4.50
N GLU A 183 10.08 -25.32 5.66
CA GLU A 183 9.59 -23.96 5.81
C GLU A 183 10.73 -22.97 5.47
N LEU A 184 11.05 -22.78 4.19
CA LEU A 184 12.28 -22.11 3.73
C LEU A 184 12.50 -20.73 4.37
N LEU A 185 11.42 -19.94 4.52
CA LEU A 185 11.47 -18.61 5.13
C LEU A 185 11.28 -18.63 6.64
N LYS A 186 10.51 -19.58 7.16
CA LYS A 186 10.25 -19.68 8.61
C LYS A 186 11.48 -20.20 9.36
N ILE A 187 12.29 -21.07 8.76
CA ILE A 187 13.61 -21.45 9.31
C ILE A 187 14.47 -20.21 9.61
N ILE A 188 14.33 -19.18 8.78
CA ILE A 188 15.09 -17.92 8.88
C ILE A 188 14.44 -16.96 9.89
N THR A 189 13.10 -16.89 9.98
CA THR A 189 12.40 -15.95 10.85
C THR A 189 12.04 -16.49 12.25
N GLU A 190 11.72 -17.78 12.38
CA GLU A 190 11.35 -18.44 13.64
C GLU A 190 12.29 -18.16 14.81
N PRO A 191 13.64 -18.21 14.68
CA PRO A 191 14.51 -17.96 15.84
C PRO A 191 14.32 -16.55 16.41
N PHE A 192 13.94 -15.58 15.58
CA PHE A 192 13.64 -14.22 16.03
C PHE A 192 12.19 -14.10 16.52
N THR A 193 11.22 -14.61 15.76
CA THR A 193 9.79 -14.41 16.09
C THR A 193 9.37 -15.18 17.33
N LYS A 194 9.93 -16.37 17.58
CA LYS A 194 9.71 -17.16 18.81
C LYS A 194 10.29 -16.51 20.06
N LEU A 195 11.24 -15.59 19.96
CA LEU A 195 11.71 -14.78 21.09
C LEU A 195 10.70 -13.71 21.48
N ILE A 196 9.83 -13.30 20.55
CA ILE A 196 8.82 -12.27 20.77
C ILE A 196 7.54 -12.92 21.29
N ILE A 197 6.98 -13.89 20.55
CA ILE A 197 5.71 -14.52 20.90
C ILE A 197 5.65 -15.98 20.47
N GLN A 198 4.96 -16.80 21.27
CA GLN A 198 4.64 -18.18 20.93
C GLN A 198 3.17 -18.44 21.23
N LEU A 199 2.45 -19.00 20.27
CA LEU A 199 1.03 -19.33 20.42
C LEU A 199 0.82 -20.82 20.66
N ASP A 200 -0.18 -21.15 21.49
CA ASP A 200 -0.57 -22.53 21.73
C ASP A 200 -1.52 -23.03 20.63
N LYS A 201 -0.95 -23.77 19.68
CA LYS A 201 -1.68 -24.38 18.56
C LYS A 201 -2.83 -25.29 19.02
N SER A 202 -2.72 -25.94 20.18
CA SER A 202 -3.78 -26.83 20.68
C SER A 202 -5.04 -26.06 21.09
N VAL A 203 -4.85 -24.86 21.65
CA VAL A 203 -5.94 -23.95 22.04
C VAL A 203 -6.61 -23.38 20.80
N ILE A 204 -5.83 -22.95 19.81
CA ILE A 204 -6.36 -22.43 18.54
C ILE A 204 -7.22 -23.48 17.83
N THR A 205 -6.71 -24.71 17.66
CA THR A 205 -7.46 -25.79 17.02
C THR A 205 -8.69 -26.18 17.84
N GLY A 206 -8.60 -26.20 19.17
CA GLY A 206 -9.73 -26.50 20.05
C GLY A 206 -10.86 -25.46 19.99
N ILE A 207 -10.52 -24.18 19.84
CA ILE A 207 -11.52 -23.12 19.64
C ILE A 207 -12.19 -23.28 18.27
N ALA A 208 -11.41 -23.56 17.23
CA ALA A 208 -11.93 -23.76 15.87
C ALA A 208 -12.87 -24.97 15.75
N THR A 209 -12.61 -26.05 16.50
CA THR A 209 -13.49 -27.24 16.53
C THR A 209 -14.70 -27.08 17.46
N GLY A 210 -14.87 -25.94 18.12
CA GLY A 210 -16.02 -25.64 18.96
C GLY A 210 -15.95 -26.18 20.38
N ASN A 211 -14.77 -26.55 20.88
CA ASN A 211 -14.61 -26.96 22.27
C ASN A 211 -14.63 -25.75 23.21
N GLU A 212 -15.73 -25.56 23.93
CA GLU A 212 -15.93 -24.43 24.86
C GLU A 212 -14.86 -24.35 25.96
N HIS A 213 -14.34 -25.49 26.43
CA HIS A 213 -13.32 -25.52 27.49
C HIS A 213 -12.01 -24.83 27.06
N MET A 214 -11.73 -24.77 25.76
CA MET A 214 -10.51 -24.15 25.24
C MET A 214 -10.63 -22.62 25.11
N ARG A 215 -11.85 -22.05 25.14
CA ARG A 215 -12.07 -20.59 25.06
C ARG A 215 -11.50 -19.83 26.26
N ASN A 216 -11.54 -20.46 27.44
CA ASN A 216 -11.08 -19.87 28.70
C ASN A 216 -9.56 -19.99 28.90
N ARG A 217 -8.84 -20.69 28.02
CA ARG A 217 -7.38 -20.75 28.08
C ARG A 217 -6.74 -19.57 27.36
N SER A 218 -5.52 -19.23 27.78
CA SER A 218 -4.69 -18.25 27.09
C SER A 218 -4.16 -18.85 25.78
N LEU A 219 -4.17 -18.04 24.74
CA LEU A 219 -3.56 -18.33 23.44
C LEU A 219 -2.02 -18.20 23.49
N VAL A 220 -1.49 -17.43 24.45
CA VAL A 220 -0.05 -17.27 24.66
C VAL A 220 0.51 -18.53 25.34
N LYS A 221 1.54 -19.12 24.75
CA LYS A 221 2.10 -20.39 25.21
C LYS A 221 3.07 -20.20 26.37
N ILE A 222 2.61 -20.43 27.60
CA ILE A 222 3.43 -20.24 28.80
C ILE A 222 4.40 -21.42 29.05
N TRP A 223 3.96 -22.66 28.78
CA TRP A 223 4.70 -23.88 29.15
C TRP A 223 5.21 -24.66 27.94
N CYS A 224 6.49 -25.02 27.98
CA CYS A 224 7.20 -25.78 26.96
C CYS A 224 7.76 -27.08 27.58
N ARG A 225 7.63 -28.21 26.87
CA ARG A 225 8.24 -29.48 27.28
C ARG A 225 9.75 -29.44 27.03
N SER A 226 10.54 -29.73 28.06
CA SER A 226 11.96 -30.06 27.90
C SER A 226 12.10 -31.55 27.58
N GLY A 227 13.08 -31.92 26.75
CA GLY A 227 13.28 -33.28 26.24
C GLY A 227 13.39 -34.37 27.32
N PRO A 228 13.29 -35.66 26.96
CA PRO A 228 13.34 -36.76 27.93
C PRO A 228 14.67 -36.75 28.68
N GLN A 229 14.60 -36.72 30.03
CA GLN A 229 15.75 -37.02 30.86
C GLN A 229 15.80 -38.53 31.13
N THR A 230 16.93 -39.16 30.83
CA THR A 230 17.27 -40.49 31.33
C THR A 230 17.52 -40.41 32.83
N VAL A 231 16.52 -40.78 33.64
CA VAL A 231 16.70 -40.93 35.09
C VAL A 231 17.33 -42.30 35.34
N ARG A 232 18.55 -42.33 35.89
CA ARG A 232 19.24 -43.57 36.25
C ARG A 232 18.71 -44.05 37.61
N GLY A 233 17.76 -44.99 37.60
CA GLY A 233 17.22 -45.60 38.82
C GLY A 233 18.02 -46.83 39.25
N MET A 234 18.36 -46.91 40.53
CA MET A 234 18.97 -48.10 41.14
C MET A 234 17.85 -48.93 41.79
N ASN A 235 17.58 -50.15 41.31
CA ASN A 235 16.58 -51.01 41.95
C ASN A 235 17.28 -52.07 42.83
N ARG A 236 16.82 -52.25 44.07
CA ARG A 236 17.31 -53.30 44.97
C ARG A 236 16.47 -54.56 44.76
N ASN A 237 17.08 -55.63 44.27
CA ASN A 237 16.44 -56.93 44.27
C ASN A 237 16.67 -57.61 45.62
N LEU A 238 15.61 -57.82 46.40
CA LEU A 238 15.65 -58.69 47.58
C LEU A 238 15.48 -60.14 47.09
N GLY A 239 16.59 -60.83 46.85
CA GLY A 239 16.60 -62.27 46.63
C GLY A 239 16.82 -63.02 47.96
N ASN A 240 15.99 -64.03 48.23
CA ASN A 240 16.19 -65.00 49.31
C ASN A 240 17.42 -65.87 49.01
N ASN A 241 18.61 -65.34 49.28
CA ASN A 241 19.86 -66.02 49.66
C ASN A 241 21.03 -65.04 49.45
N SER A 242 21.51 -64.48 50.56
CA SER A 242 22.87 -64.00 50.88
C SER A 242 23.78 -63.28 49.85
N SER A 243 23.34 -62.87 48.67
CA SER A 243 24.14 -62.02 47.78
C SER A 243 23.29 -60.91 47.16
N ALA A 244 23.32 -59.74 47.81
CA ALA A 244 22.70 -58.53 47.30
C ALA A 244 23.44 -58.02 46.05
N GLY A 245 22.98 -58.43 44.87
CA GLY A 245 23.45 -57.91 43.58
C GLY A 245 22.73 -56.62 43.21
N TRP A 246 23.49 -55.56 42.91
CA TRP A 246 22.94 -54.31 42.38
C TRP A 246 22.82 -54.41 40.86
N THR A 247 21.60 -54.35 40.32
CA THR A 247 21.37 -54.21 38.88
C THR A 247 20.93 -52.78 38.56
N ALA A 248 21.70 -52.07 37.74
CA ALA A 248 21.31 -50.76 37.22
C ALA A 248 20.17 -50.94 36.21
N LEU A 249 18.96 -50.48 36.54
CA LEU A 249 17.83 -50.49 35.62
C LEU A 249 17.77 -49.12 34.93
N ASN A 250 18.11 -49.06 33.65
CA ASN A 250 17.89 -47.85 32.84
C ASN A 250 16.40 -47.77 32.47
N ALA A 251 15.55 -47.34 33.40
CA ALA A 251 14.15 -47.06 33.11
C ALA A 251 14.00 -45.61 32.61
N THR A 252 13.61 -45.44 31.35
CA THR A 252 13.20 -44.15 30.78
C THR A 252 11.80 -43.78 31.28
N LEU A 253 11.68 -43.28 32.50
CA LEU A 253 10.47 -42.59 32.94
C LEU A 253 10.39 -41.23 32.24
N SER A 254 9.54 -41.11 31.23
CA SER A 254 9.26 -39.85 30.53
C SER A 254 8.39 -38.91 31.38
N ALA A 255 8.86 -38.50 32.56
CA ALA A 255 8.29 -37.37 33.27
C ALA A 255 8.77 -36.09 32.56
N ALA A 256 8.00 -35.64 31.56
CA ALA A 256 8.32 -34.42 30.82
C ALA A 256 8.31 -33.22 31.79
N LYS A 257 9.49 -32.70 32.15
CA LYS A 257 9.61 -31.51 32.98
C LYS A 257 9.06 -30.32 32.21
N MET A 258 8.02 -29.70 32.74
CA MET A 258 7.44 -28.47 32.19
C MET A 258 8.33 -27.30 32.57
N GLN A 259 8.86 -26.58 31.59
CA GLN A 259 9.62 -25.34 31.76
C GLN A 259 8.86 -24.18 31.13
N LYS A 260 9.00 -22.97 31.67
CA LYS A 260 8.47 -21.76 31.02
C LYS A 260 9.13 -21.57 29.65
N CYS A 261 8.32 -21.24 28.65
CA CYS A 261 8.83 -20.93 27.31
C CYS A 261 9.70 -19.66 27.34
N ARG A 262 10.58 -19.47 26.35
CA ARG A 262 11.46 -18.30 26.29
C ARG A 262 10.94 -17.31 25.24
N HIS A 263 10.04 -16.41 25.64
CA HIS A 263 9.55 -15.31 24.80
C HIS A 263 9.17 -14.09 25.66
N LEU A 264 9.08 -12.90 25.03
CA LEU A 264 8.92 -11.60 25.70
C LEU A 264 7.71 -11.54 26.66
N PHE A 265 6.62 -12.23 26.32
CA PHE A 265 5.36 -12.22 27.07
C PHE A 265 5.14 -13.43 28.00
N VAL A 266 6.16 -14.23 28.30
CA VAL A 266 5.96 -15.47 29.10
C VAL A 266 5.53 -15.18 30.55
N ASP A 267 6.03 -14.09 31.13
CA ASP A 267 5.73 -13.68 32.51
C ASP A 267 4.73 -12.53 32.58
N SER A 268 4.12 -12.14 31.45
CA SER A 268 3.19 -11.02 31.43
C SER A 268 1.84 -11.42 32.04
N SER A 269 1.31 -10.58 32.92
CA SER A 269 -0.05 -10.71 33.49
C SER A 269 -1.15 -10.15 32.58
N MET A 270 -0.80 -9.76 31.35
CA MET A 270 -1.69 -9.08 30.41
C MET A 270 -2.64 -10.07 29.72
N SER A 271 -3.84 -9.61 29.35
CA SER A 271 -4.78 -10.44 28.58
C SER A 271 -4.27 -10.69 27.16
N ASP A 272 -4.67 -11.82 26.56
CA ASP A 272 -4.31 -12.16 25.17
C ASP A 272 -4.64 -11.04 24.18
N LEU A 273 -5.79 -10.37 24.38
CA LEU A 273 -6.21 -9.22 23.56
C LEU A 273 -5.23 -8.05 23.68
N ALA A 274 -4.80 -7.71 24.90
CA ALA A 274 -3.88 -6.60 25.12
C ALA A 274 -2.50 -6.89 24.51
N VAL A 275 -1.98 -8.11 24.70
CA VAL A 275 -0.73 -8.55 24.05
C VAL A 275 -0.87 -8.53 22.53
N GLY A 276 -2.00 -9.03 22.01
CA GLY A 276 -2.33 -8.99 20.59
C GLY A 276 -2.35 -7.57 20.02
N LEU A 277 -3.03 -6.62 20.66
CA LEU A 277 -3.10 -5.23 20.19
C LEU A 277 -1.75 -4.51 20.24
N ILE A 278 -0.93 -4.76 21.26
CA ILE A 278 0.44 -4.20 21.34
C ILE A 278 1.30 -4.75 20.21
N LEU A 279 1.30 -6.08 20.03
CA LEU A 279 2.04 -6.73 18.95
C LEU A 279 1.54 -6.28 17.57
N LEU A 280 0.23 -6.06 17.42
CA LEU A 280 -0.39 -5.57 16.18
C LEU A 280 0.14 -4.18 15.84
N ALA A 281 0.08 -3.24 16.79
CA ALA A 281 0.56 -1.88 16.59
C ALA A 281 2.07 -1.86 16.32
N ALA A 282 2.86 -2.60 17.10
CA ALA A 282 4.31 -2.66 16.94
C ALA A 282 4.72 -3.28 15.60
N SER A 283 4.14 -4.43 15.23
CA SER A 283 4.44 -5.09 13.96
C SER A 283 3.99 -4.26 12.76
N LEU A 284 2.83 -3.59 12.82
CA LEU A 284 2.39 -2.68 11.76
C LEU A 284 3.32 -1.47 11.61
N LEU A 285 3.79 -0.88 12.72
CA LEU A 285 4.76 0.22 12.68
C LEU A 285 6.10 -0.22 12.07
N VAL A 286 6.62 -1.39 12.46
CA VAL A 286 7.85 -1.96 11.89
C VAL A 286 7.64 -2.25 10.41
N LEU A 287 6.52 -2.87 10.04
CA LEU A 287 6.18 -3.19 8.66
C LEU A 287 6.10 -1.94 7.78
N CYS A 288 5.37 -0.91 8.21
CA CYS A 288 5.25 0.35 7.50
C CYS A 288 6.59 1.09 7.40
N SER A 289 7.34 1.18 8.49
CA SER A 289 8.66 1.83 8.51
C SER A 289 9.63 1.11 7.59
N CYS A 290 9.64 -0.23 7.63
CA CYS A 290 10.47 -1.05 6.78
C CYS A 290 10.14 -0.86 5.30
N LEU A 291 8.85 -0.85 4.93
CA LEU A 291 8.45 -0.62 3.55
C LEU A 291 8.85 0.80 3.08
N VAL A 292 8.64 1.83 3.89
CA VAL A 292 9.03 3.21 3.54
C VAL A 292 10.55 3.33 3.36
N LEU A 293 11.34 2.73 4.25
CA LEU A 293 12.80 2.73 4.14
C LEU A 293 13.29 1.91 2.94
N LEU A 294 12.67 0.77 2.67
CA LEU A 294 12.96 -0.08 1.52
C LEU A 294 12.71 0.69 0.23
N VAL A 295 11.55 1.37 0.14
CA VAL A 295 11.21 2.28 -0.96
C VAL A 295 12.23 3.40 -1.12
N LYS A 296 12.61 4.09 -0.03
CA LYS A 296 13.59 5.18 -0.10
C LYS A 296 14.96 4.70 -0.56
N LEU A 297 15.39 3.55 -0.06
CA LEU A 297 16.67 2.93 -0.40
C LEU A 297 16.68 2.48 -1.87
N LEU A 298 15.64 1.77 -2.30
CA LEU A 298 15.49 1.33 -3.70
C LEU A 298 15.37 2.53 -4.64
N ASN A 299 14.61 3.56 -4.29
CA ASN A 299 14.54 4.79 -5.08
C ASN A 299 15.90 5.50 -5.15
N SER A 300 16.66 5.56 -4.05
CA SER A 300 18.02 6.12 -4.06
C SER A 300 18.97 5.33 -4.98
N LEU A 301 18.84 4.00 -5.03
CA LEU A 301 19.62 3.13 -5.90
C LEU A 301 19.23 3.27 -7.37
N LEU A 302 17.93 3.44 -7.61
CA LEU A 302 17.34 3.34 -8.93
C LEU A 302 17.14 4.70 -9.60
N LYS A 303 17.18 5.84 -8.89
CA LYS A 303 16.94 7.19 -9.46
C LYS A 303 17.75 7.47 -10.73
N GLY A 304 19.01 7.00 -10.78
CA GLY A 304 19.87 7.13 -11.97
C GLY A 304 19.63 6.07 -13.05
N GLN A 305 19.24 4.84 -12.69
CA GLN A 305 18.98 3.76 -13.64
C GLN A 305 17.56 3.84 -14.24
N VAL A 306 16.54 4.16 -13.43
CA VAL A 306 15.16 4.42 -13.86
C VAL A 306 15.15 5.46 -14.96
N THR A 307 15.83 6.59 -14.75
CA THR A 307 15.91 7.66 -15.74
C THR A 307 16.58 7.18 -17.04
N LYS A 308 17.65 6.38 -16.96
CA LYS A 308 18.32 5.79 -18.14
C LYS A 308 17.46 4.77 -18.87
N VAL A 309 16.81 3.85 -18.14
CA VAL A 309 15.91 2.83 -18.70
C VAL A 309 14.68 3.48 -19.33
N ILE A 310 14.11 4.49 -18.67
CA ILE A 310 13.02 5.30 -19.21
C ILE A 310 13.48 6.00 -20.50
N HIS A 311 14.66 6.63 -20.52
CA HIS A 311 15.18 7.24 -21.74
C HIS A 311 15.43 6.22 -22.86
N GLN A 312 16.01 5.06 -22.54
CA GLN A 312 16.20 3.99 -23.52
C GLN A 312 14.86 3.49 -24.07
N LEU A 313 13.86 3.28 -23.22
CA LEU A 313 12.53 2.84 -23.65
C LEU A 313 11.79 3.90 -24.47
N ILE A 314 11.89 5.18 -24.09
CA ILE A 314 11.31 6.30 -24.85
C ILE A 314 11.93 6.38 -26.26
N ASN A 315 13.22 6.07 -26.39
CA ASN A 315 13.93 6.11 -27.66
C ASN A 315 13.87 4.78 -28.43
N THR A 316 13.32 3.72 -27.83
CA THR A 316 13.16 2.42 -28.49
C THR A 316 11.80 2.39 -29.17
N ASP A 317 11.73 2.89 -30.39
CA ASP A 317 10.62 2.63 -31.29
C ASP A 317 11.03 1.53 -32.27
N PHE A 318 10.35 0.38 -32.22
CA PHE A 318 10.57 -0.66 -33.21
C PHE A 318 10.04 -0.20 -34.59
N PRO A 319 10.78 -0.48 -35.68
CA PRO A 319 10.31 -0.15 -37.02
C PRO A 319 9.04 -0.95 -37.36
N TYR A 320 8.25 -0.41 -38.29
CA TYR A 320 7.12 -1.13 -38.87
C TYR A 320 7.60 -2.49 -39.44
N PRO A 321 6.92 -3.62 -39.18
CA PRO A 321 5.57 -3.79 -38.60
C PRO A 321 5.50 -4.06 -37.08
N PHE A 322 6.61 -3.99 -36.34
CA PHE A 322 6.67 -4.44 -34.94
C PHE A 322 6.37 -3.35 -33.88
N GLN A 323 5.75 -2.23 -34.28
CA GLN A 323 5.43 -1.11 -33.37
C GLN A 323 4.55 -1.53 -32.16
N TRP A 324 3.74 -2.57 -32.32
CA TRP A 324 2.91 -3.09 -31.24
C TRP A 324 3.75 -3.68 -30.09
N LEU A 325 4.95 -4.17 -30.37
CA LEU A 325 5.84 -4.81 -29.40
C LEU A 325 6.38 -3.82 -28.37
N THR A 326 6.59 -2.55 -28.74
CA THR A 326 7.06 -1.48 -27.85
C THR A 326 6.19 -1.39 -26.59
N GLY A 327 4.87 -1.51 -26.77
CA GLY A 327 3.90 -1.46 -25.69
C GLY A 327 4.01 -2.63 -24.70
N TYR A 328 4.18 -3.85 -25.21
CA TYR A 328 4.37 -5.04 -24.36
C TYR A 328 5.73 -5.06 -23.68
N LEU A 329 6.78 -4.58 -24.35
CA LEU A 329 8.08 -4.36 -23.73
C LEU A 329 7.96 -3.35 -22.57
N ALA A 330 7.20 -2.28 -22.75
CA ALA A 330 6.93 -1.32 -21.69
C ALA A 330 6.17 -1.93 -20.51
N ILE A 331 5.24 -2.87 -20.72
CA ILE A 331 4.60 -3.64 -19.65
C ILE A 331 5.64 -4.47 -18.90
N LEU A 332 6.51 -5.20 -19.60
CA LEU A 332 7.57 -6.01 -18.97
C LEU A 332 8.55 -5.14 -18.17
N VAL A 333 8.95 -3.99 -18.71
CA VAL A 333 9.80 -3.02 -18.01
C VAL A 333 9.09 -2.49 -16.77
N GLY A 334 7.82 -2.09 -16.87
CA GLY A 334 7.04 -1.63 -15.72
C GLY A 334 6.92 -2.69 -14.62
N ALA A 335 6.69 -3.95 -15.00
CA ALA A 335 6.61 -5.09 -14.10
C ALA A 335 7.96 -5.37 -13.42
N GLY A 336 9.05 -5.44 -14.19
CA GLY A 336 10.40 -5.66 -13.68
C GLY A 336 10.87 -4.52 -12.77
N MET A 337 10.66 -3.27 -13.19
CA MET A 337 11.01 -2.10 -12.37
C MET A 337 10.23 -2.09 -11.06
N THR A 338 8.94 -2.42 -11.09
CA THR A 338 8.13 -2.45 -9.87
C THR A 338 8.45 -3.64 -9.00
N PHE A 339 8.82 -4.79 -9.56
CA PHE A 339 9.36 -5.92 -8.79
C PHE A 339 10.63 -5.52 -8.04
N VAL A 340 11.55 -4.82 -8.70
CA VAL A 340 12.79 -4.36 -8.06
C VAL A 340 12.51 -3.28 -7.02
N VAL A 341 11.65 -2.30 -7.33
CA VAL A 341 11.27 -1.19 -6.43
C VAL A 341 10.34 -1.64 -5.29
N GLN A 342 9.62 -2.75 -5.46
CA GLN A 342 8.57 -3.28 -4.57
C GLN A 342 7.39 -2.32 -4.30
N SER A 343 7.27 -1.24 -5.08
CA SER A 343 6.20 -0.25 -4.92
C SER A 343 5.78 0.34 -6.26
N SER A 344 4.56 0.02 -6.69
CA SER A 344 3.95 0.62 -7.88
C SER A 344 3.69 2.11 -7.67
N SER A 345 3.18 2.52 -6.51
CA SER A 345 2.87 3.93 -6.23
C SER A 345 4.10 4.83 -6.38
N VAL A 346 5.28 4.38 -5.95
CA VAL A 346 6.55 5.10 -6.13
C VAL A 346 6.92 5.19 -7.61
N PHE A 347 6.85 4.08 -8.33
CA PHE A 347 7.16 4.04 -9.76
C PHE A 347 6.21 4.95 -10.56
N THR A 348 4.90 4.82 -10.37
CA THR A 348 3.90 5.62 -11.07
C THR A 348 3.90 7.09 -10.65
N SER A 349 4.22 7.39 -9.38
CA SER A 349 4.41 8.76 -8.90
C SER A 349 5.67 9.40 -9.46
N ALA A 350 6.72 8.64 -9.80
CA ALA A 350 7.90 9.17 -10.47
C ALA A 350 7.62 9.49 -11.95
N ILE A 351 6.78 8.69 -12.61
CA ILE A 351 6.38 8.92 -14.00
C ILE A 351 5.41 10.10 -14.13
N THR A 352 4.52 10.30 -13.16
CA THR A 352 3.46 11.33 -13.19
C THR A 352 4.02 12.74 -13.49
N PRO A 353 5.08 13.24 -12.82
CA PRO A 353 5.71 14.50 -13.15
C PRO A 353 6.27 14.61 -14.56
N LEU A 354 6.80 13.52 -15.10
CA LEU A 354 7.36 13.47 -16.45
C LEU A 354 6.26 13.56 -17.51
N ILE A 355 5.09 12.97 -17.25
CA ILE A 355 3.90 13.17 -18.07
C ILE A 355 3.42 14.62 -17.95
N GLY A 356 3.41 15.16 -16.72
CA GLY A 356 3.12 16.56 -16.44
C GLY A 356 3.94 17.51 -17.29
N ILE A 357 5.27 17.37 -17.29
CA ILE A 357 6.18 18.23 -18.07
C ILE A 357 6.11 17.93 -19.58
N GLY A 358 5.55 16.78 -19.98
CA GLY A 358 5.39 16.38 -21.38
C GLY A 358 6.58 15.59 -21.95
N VAL A 359 7.48 15.12 -21.08
CA VAL A 359 8.61 14.24 -21.46
C VAL A 359 8.10 12.87 -21.90
N ILE A 360 7.00 12.39 -21.30
CA ILE A 360 6.38 11.10 -21.61
C ILE A 360 4.92 11.32 -21.98
N SER A 361 4.49 10.79 -23.12
CA SER A 361 3.08 10.80 -23.51
C SER A 361 2.26 9.85 -22.65
N LEU A 362 0.97 10.14 -22.47
CA LEU A 362 0.05 9.28 -21.72
C LEU A 362 0.01 7.85 -22.29
N GLU A 363 0.09 7.71 -23.61
CA GLU A 363 0.07 6.44 -24.32
C GLU A 363 1.30 5.57 -24.05
N ARG A 364 2.47 6.19 -23.82
CA ARG A 364 3.69 5.47 -23.43
C ARG A 364 3.71 5.15 -21.94
N ALA A 365 3.14 6.02 -21.12
CA ALA A 365 3.03 5.81 -19.68
C ALA A 365 2.00 4.74 -19.29
N TYR A 366 0.93 4.58 -20.07
CA TYR A 366 -0.12 3.61 -19.80
C TYR A 366 0.40 2.15 -19.70
N PRO A 367 1.10 1.58 -20.69
CA PRO A 367 1.65 0.22 -20.57
C PRO A 367 2.66 0.07 -19.44
N LEU A 368 3.47 1.09 -19.15
CA LEU A 368 4.38 1.07 -17.99
C LEU A 368 3.59 0.92 -16.67
N THR A 369 2.47 1.62 -16.57
CA THR A 369 1.60 1.58 -15.41
C THR A 369 0.91 0.22 -15.27
N LEU A 370 0.44 -0.37 -16.37
CA LEU A 370 -0.08 -1.74 -16.39
C LEU A 370 0.97 -2.76 -15.92
N GLY A 371 2.20 -2.62 -16.42
CA GLY A 371 3.33 -3.40 -15.95
C GLY A 371 3.54 -3.27 -14.44
N SER A 372 3.48 -2.04 -13.92
CA SER A 372 3.68 -1.82 -12.48
C SER A 372 2.67 -2.55 -11.59
N ASN A 373 1.44 -2.74 -12.07
CA ASN A 373 0.42 -3.49 -11.35
C ASN A 373 0.76 -4.98 -11.28
N ILE A 374 1.28 -5.55 -12.37
CA ILE A 374 1.83 -6.91 -12.35
C ILE A 374 3.00 -6.98 -11.38
N GLY A 375 3.96 -6.04 -11.44
CA GLY A 375 5.13 -6.08 -10.57
C GLY A 375 4.79 -6.10 -9.07
N THR A 376 3.76 -5.33 -8.68
CA THR A 376 3.27 -5.22 -7.28
C THR A 376 2.77 -6.56 -6.72
N THR A 377 2.28 -7.46 -7.57
CA THR A 377 1.75 -8.76 -7.09
C THR A 377 2.87 -9.63 -6.53
N THR A 378 4.13 -9.37 -6.90
CA THR A 378 5.28 -10.10 -6.37
C THR A 378 5.43 -9.90 -4.87
N THR A 379 5.08 -8.73 -4.33
CA THR A 379 5.13 -8.50 -2.88
C THR A 379 4.14 -9.39 -2.14
N ALA A 380 2.94 -9.60 -2.70
CA ALA A 380 1.96 -10.53 -2.16
C ALA A 380 2.45 -11.99 -2.24
N ILE A 381 3.12 -12.36 -3.33
CA ILE A 381 3.74 -13.69 -3.50
C ILE A 381 4.84 -13.90 -2.44
N LEU A 382 5.73 -12.93 -2.23
CA LEU A 382 6.77 -13.02 -1.20
C LEU A 382 6.18 -13.11 0.21
N ALA A 383 5.11 -12.35 0.50
CA ALA A 383 4.38 -12.45 1.76
C ALA A 383 3.71 -13.83 1.93
N ALA A 384 3.19 -14.42 0.85
CA ALA A 384 2.62 -15.75 0.89
C ALA A 384 3.67 -16.83 1.14
N LEU A 385 4.85 -16.73 0.51
CA LEU A 385 5.96 -17.66 0.74
C LEU A 385 6.48 -17.61 2.19
N ALA A 386 6.28 -16.50 2.88
CA ALA A 386 6.60 -16.36 4.30
C ALA A 386 5.60 -17.03 5.25
N SER A 387 4.47 -17.53 4.72
CA SER A 387 3.40 -18.13 5.52
C SER A 387 3.76 -19.56 5.98
N PRO A 388 3.26 -20.02 7.14
CA PRO A 388 3.48 -21.38 7.63
C PRO A 388 2.97 -22.45 6.65
N SER A 389 3.61 -23.63 6.62
CA SER A 389 3.33 -24.69 5.64
C SER A 389 1.87 -25.13 5.57
N ASP A 390 1.16 -25.14 6.70
CA ASP A 390 -0.25 -25.54 6.77
C ASP A 390 -1.23 -24.52 6.17
N LYS A 391 -0.79 -23.27 6.00
CA LYS A 391 -1.58 -22.16 5.44
C LYS A 391 -0.98 -21.54 4.18
N LEU A 392 0.21 -21.99 3.78
CA LEU A 392 0.94 -21.55 2.59
C LEU A 392 0.07 -21.63 1.33
N ALA A 393 -0.65 -22.74 1.13
CA ALA A 393 -1.50 -22.92 -0.05
C ALA A 393 -2.58 -21.83 -0.17
N ALA A 394 -3.26 -21.50 0.95
CA ALA A 394 -4.30 -20.47 0.97
C ALA A 394 -3.72 -19.06 0.78
N ALA A 395 -2.61 -18.75 1.47
CA ALA A 395 -1.91 -17.47 1.33
C ALA A 395 -1.40 -17.25 -0.11
N PHE A 396 -0.82 -18.29 -0.70
CA PHE A 396 -0.31 -18.27 -2.06
C PHE A 396 -1.44 -18.17 -3.09
N GLN A 397 -2.57 -18.83 -2.85
CA GLN A 397 -3.76 -18.68 -3.69
C GLN A 397 -4.24 -17.23 -3.73
N VAL A 398 -4.26 -16.52 -2.60
CA VAL A 398 -4.64 -15.08 -2.56
C VAL A 398 -3.66 -14.21 -3.32
N ALA A 399 -2.36 -14.48 -3.19
CA ALA A 399 -1.33 -13.78 -3.98
C ALA A 399 -1.51 -14.02 -5.49
N LEU A 400 -1.90 -15.23 -5.89
CA LEU A 400 -2.22 -15.55 -7.29
C LEU A 400 -3.53 -14.92 -7.75
N CYS A 401 -4.56 -14.82 -6.90
CA CYS A 401 -5.76 -14.04 -7.22
C CYS A 401 -5.40 -12.58 -7.55
N HIS A 402 -4.48 -11.98 -6.79
CA HIS A 402 -3.95 -10.64 -7.08
C HIS A 402 -3.27 -10.59 -8.45
N PHE A 403 -2.38 -11.55 -8.73
CA PHE A 403 -1.70 -11.65 -10.02
C PHE A 403 -2.67 -11.78 -11.20
N PHE A 404 -3.60 -12.73 -11.12
CA PHE A 404 -4.59 -12.97 -12.18
C PHE A 404 -5.56 -11.81 -12.38
N PHE A 405 -5.95 -11.10 -11.33
CA PHE A 405 -6.77 -9.89 -11.46
C PHE A 405 -6.09 -8.86 -12.38
N ASN A 406 -4.80 -8.60 -12.16
CA ASN A 406 -4.04 -7.63 -12.98
C ASN A 406 -3.80 -8.16 -14.41
N VAL A 407 -3.44 -9.43 -14.56
CA VAL A 407 -3.20 -10.04 -15.88
C VAL A 407 -4.48 -10.07 -16.72
N LEU A 408 -5.61 -10.51 -16.16
CA LEU A 408 -6.89 -10.53 -16.87
C LEU A 408 -7.38 -9.12 -17.17
N GLY A 409 -7.20 -8.16 -16.25
CA GLY A 409 -7.49 -6.75 -16.53
C GLY A 409 -6.72 -6.22 -17.74
N ILE A 410 -5.42 -6.53 -17.82
CA ILE A 410 -4.59 -6.15 -18.98
C ILE A 410 -5.12 -6.80 -20.25
N LEU A 411 -5.43 -8.10 -20.22
CA LEU A 411 -5.98 -8.83 -21.36
C LEU A 411 -7.32 -8.25 -21.86
N LEU A 412 -8.14 -7.69 -20.96
CA LEU A 412 -9.40 -7.03 -21.32
C LEU A 412 -9.17 -5.66 -22.00
N TRP A 413 -8.27 -4.83 -21.44
CA TRP A 413 -8.23 -3.39 -21.76
C TRP A 413 -7.02 -2.93 -22.59
N TYR A 414 -6.06 -3.81 -22.90
CA TYR A 414 -4.81 -3.42 -23.58
C TYR A 414 -4.61 -3.98 -25.01
N PRO A 415 -4.81 -5.30 -25.29
CA PRO A 415 -4.44 -5.90 -26.56
C PRO A 415 -5.14 -5.26 -27.77
N VAL A 416 -6.44 -4.99 -27.63
CA VAL A 416 -7.25 -4.41 -28.71
C VAL A 416 -7.23 -2.89 -28.57
N PRO A 417 -6.79 -2.12 -29.60
CA PRO A 417 -6.71 -0.66 -29.51
C PRO A 417 -8.04 0.02 -29.14
N LEU A 418 -9.17 -0.56 -29.58
CA LEU A 418 -10.52 -0.06 -29.28
C LEU A 418 -10.88 -0.18 -27.78
N THR A 419 -10.34 -1.18 -27.07
CA THR A 419 -10.65 -1.41 -25.65
C THR A 419 -9.76 -0.59 -24.71
N ARG A 420 -8.84 0.24 -25.24
CA ARG A 420 -7.98 1.14 -24.45
C ARG A 420 -8.73 2.36 -23.87
N LEU A 421 -9.95 2.13 -23.38
CA LEU A 421 -10.83 3.09 -22.74
C LEU A 421 -10.18 3.88 -21.58
N PRO A 422 -9.29 3.29 -20.73
CA PRO A 422 -8.65 4.02 -19.64
C PRO A 422 -7.92 5.30 -20.09
N ILE A 423 -7.30 5.30 -21.27
CA ILE A 423 -6.57 6.46 -21.81
C ILE A 423 -7.54 7.61 -22.08
N GLY A 424 -8.69 7.32 -22.70
CA GLY A 424 -9.72 8.31 -23.01
C GLY A 424 -10.36 8.91 -21.75
N MET A 425 -10.69 8.06 -20.77
CA MET A 425 -11.23 8.50 -19.48
C MET A 425 -10.25 9.40 -18.72
N ALA A 426 -8.99 9.02 -18.67
CA ALA A 426 -7.94 9.80 -18.02
C ALA A 426 -7.72 11.17 -18.68
N ARG A 427 -7.73 11.23 -20.03
CA ARG A 427 -7.67 12.51 -20.76
C ARG A 427 -8.84 13.42 -20.40
N PHE A 428 -10.05 12.88 -20.37
CA PHE A 428 -11.23 13.63 -19.99
C PHE A 428 -11.12 14.19 -18.57
N LEU A 429 -10.69 13.36 -17.61
CA LEU A 429 -10.47 13.78 -16.23
C LEU A 429 -9.41 14.90 -16.14
N GLY A 430 -8.28 14.75 -16.84
CA GLY A 430 -7.23 15.76 -16.94
C GLY A 430 -7.71 17.10 -17.53
N GLU A 431 -8.57 17.05 -18.55
CA GLU A 431 -9.17 18.27 -19.12
C GLU A 431 -10.12 18.99 -18.15
N ARG A 432 -10.87 18.22 -17.34
CA ARG A 432 -11.75 18.80 -16.33
C ARG A 432 -10.97 19.42 -15.19
N THR A 433 -9.89 18.79 -14.72
CA THR A 433 -9.03 19.37 -13.66
C THR A 433 -8.28 20.60 -14.10
N ALA A 434 -7.81 20.65 -15.36
CA ALA A 434 -7.18 21.84 -15.92
C ALA A 434 -8.16 23.04 -15.99
N LYS A 435 -9.44 22.76 -16.28
CA LYS A 435 -10.50 23.77 -16.32
C LYS A 435 -10.99 24.18 -14.94
N TYR A 436 -11.14 23.21 -14.02
CA TYR A 436 -11.68 23.39 -12.68
C TYR A 436 -10.72 22.76 -11.66
N ARG A 437 -9.76 23.52 -11.13
CA ARG A 437 -8.68 22.97 -10.29
C ARG A 437 -9.16 22.25 -9.03
N TRP A 438 -10.25 22.75 -8.43
CA TRP A 438 -10.87 22.14 -7.26
C TRP A 438 -11.47 20.75 -7.55
N PHE A 439 -11.73 20.42 -8.81
CA PHE A 439 -12.25 19.12 -9.23
C PHE A 439 -11.31 17.98 -8.85
N ALA A 440 -9.99 18.21 -8.84
CA ALA A 440 -9.03 17.18 -8.44
C ALA A 440 -9.17 16.76 -6.97
N VAL A 441 -9.40 17.74 -6.09
CA VAL A 441 -9.64 17.48 -4.66
C VAL A 441 -10.99 16.83 -4.46
N LEU A 442 -12.03 17.32 -5.17
CA LEU A 442 -13.35 16.68 -5.16
C LEU A 442 -13.25 15.22 -5.62
N TYR A 443 -12.54 14.95 -6.71
CA TYR A 443 -12.33 13.61 -7.25
C TYR A 443 -11.72 12.69 -6.20
N LEU A 444 -10.65 13.13 -5.53
CA LEU A 444 -9.99 12.34 -4.49
C LEU A 444 -10.94 12.02 -3.33
N LEU A 445 -11.62 13.03 -2.79
CA LEU A 445 -12.57 12.84 -1.68
C LEU A 445 -13.78 11.99 -2.09
N LEU A 446 -14.28 12.15 -3.30
CA LEU A 446 -15.44 11.43 -3.79
C LEU A 446 -15.09 9.96 -4.07
N CYS A 447 -14.09 9.70 -4.91
CA CYS A 447 -13.78 8.35 -5.40
C CYS A 447 -13.11 7.46 -4.35
N PHE A 448 -12.32 8.02 -3.43
CA PHE A 448 -11.53 7.23 -2.48
C PHE A 448 -12.01 7.29 -1.03
N LEU A 449 -12.95 8.18 -0.70
CA LEU A 449 -13.47 8.29 0.66
C LEU A 449 -15.01 8.21 0.68
N LEU A 450 -15.71 9.16 0.07
CA LEU A 450 -17.17 9.27 0.19
C LEU A 450 -17.90 8.12 -0.51
N LEU A 451 -17.62 7.86 -1.79
CA LEU A 451 -18.28 6.80 -2.55
C LEU A 451 -18.01 5.42 -1.92
N PRO A 452 -16.76 5.04 -1.59
CA PRO A 452 -16.52 3.80 -0.85
C PRO A 452 -17.32 3.75 0.45
N SER A 453 -17.28 4.80 1.29
CA SER A 453 -18.01 4.80 2.57
C SER A 453 -19.52 4.64 2.40
N VAL A 454 -20.13 5.30 1.41
CA VAL A 454 -21.57 5.15 1.11
C VAL A 454 -21.87 3.73 0.63
N VAL A 455 -21.05 3.18 -0.26
CA VAL A 455 -21.20 1.79 -0.74
C VAL A 455 -21.04 0.80 0.41
N LEU A 456 -20.14 1.04 1.36
CA LEU A 456 -20.00 0.20 2.57
C LEU A 456 -21.28 0.20 3.40
N VAL A 457 -21.81 1.38 3.71
CA VAL A 457 -23.04 1.52 4.51
C VAL A 457 -24.23 0.85 3.81
N LEU A 458 -24.38 1.05 2.50
CA LEU A 458 -25.43 0.38 1.72
C LEU A 458 -25.23 -1.14 1.66
N SER A 459 -23.98 -1.59 1.56
CA SER A 459 -23.61 -3.01 1.52
C SER A 459 -23.92 -3.72 2.84
N MET A 460 -23.81 -3.02 3.98
CA MET A 460 -24.21 -3.51 5.30
C MET A 460 -25.73 -3.62 5.47
N ALA A 461 -26.50 -2.78 4.76
CA ALA A 461 -27.97 -2.83 4.79
C ALA A 461 -28.57 -3.98 3.97
N GLY A 462 -27.74 -4.75 3.25
CA GLY A 462 -28.14 -5.90 2.45
C GLY A 462 -28.07 -5.65 0.94
N TRP A 463 -27.90 -6.73 0.18
CA TRP A 463 -27.71 -6.63 -1.27
C TRP A 463 -28.94 -6.05 -1.99
N GLN A 464 -30.16 -6.30 -1.47
CA GLN A 464 -31.39 -5.75 -2.03
C GLN A 464 -31.41 -4.21 -1.96
N VAL A 465 -31.00 -3.64 -0.82
CA VAL A 465 -30.91 -2.18 -0.64
C VAL A 465 -29.86 -1.59 -1.57
N MET A 466 -28.69 -2.24 -1.65
CA MET A 466 -27.62 -1.82 -2.55
C MET A 466 -28.05 -1.83 -4.03
N VAL A 467 -28.73 -2.86 -4.49
CA VAL A 467 -29.27 -2.92 -5.86
C VAL A 467 -30.39 -1.89 -6.05
N SER A 468 -31.31 -1.75 -5.10
CA SER A 468 -32.41 -0.80 -5.18
C SER A 468 -31.92 0.66 -5.27
N VAL A 469 -30.89 1.02 -4.50
CA VAL A 469 -30.31 2.37 -4.51
C VAL A 469 -29.37 2.54 -5.70
N GLY A 470 -28.55 1.53 -6.01
CA GLY A 470 -27.52 1.60 -7.04
C GLY A 470 -28.03 1.48 -8.48
N ALA A 471 -29.05 0.65 -8.72
CA ALA A 471 -29.58 0.39 -10.07
C ALA A 471 -30.05 1.68 -10.78
N PRO A 472 -30.79 2.60 -10.15
CA PRO A 472 -31.16 3.87 -10.78
C PRO A 472 -29.95 4.69 -11.26
N PHE A 473 -28.88 4.80 -10.45
CA PHE A 473 -27.67 5.54 -10.84
C PHE A 473 -26.96 4.87 -12.01
N VAL A 474 -26.83 3.54 -11.98
CA VAL A 474 -26.21 2.77 -13.07
C VAL A 474 -27.04 2.88 -14.34
N SER A 475 -28.37 2.76 -14.27
CA SER A 475 -29.27 2.93 -15.41
C SER A 475 -29.15 4.32 -16.03
N VAL A 476 -29.06 5.38 -15.22
CA VAL A 476 -28.84 6.74 -15.71
C VAL A 476 -27.46 6.89 -16.37
N LEU A 477 -26.40 6.33 -15.78
CA LEU A 477 -25.05 6.34 -16.34
C LEU A 477 -25.00 5.61 -17.69
N VAL A 478 -25.58 4.41 -17.76
CA VAL A 478 -25.69 3.63 -19.00
C VAL A 478 -26.50 4.39 -20.05
N PHE A 479 -27.63 4.97 -19.66
CA PHE A 479 -28.45 5.81 -20.55
C PHE A 479 -27.63 6.98 -21.11
N ILE A 480 -26.91 7.73 -20.27
CA ILE A 480 -26.07 8.85 -20.70
C ILE A 480 -24.97 8.36 -21.66
N CYS A 481 -24.29 7.26 -21.34
CA CYS A 481 -23.27 6.67 -22.20
C CYS A 481 -23.84 6.26 -23.57
N VAL A 482 -24.96 5.55 -23.59
CA VAL A 482 -25.63 5.10 -24.82
C VAL A 482 -26.08 6.29 -25.66
N ILE A 483 -26.71 7.30 -25.05
CA ILE A 483 -27.13 8.52 -25.76
C ILE A 483 -25.92 9.26 -26.32
N ASN A 484 -24.84 9.45 -25.56
CA ASN A 484 -23.61 10.10 -26.04
C ASN A 484 -22.97 9.33 -27.19
N MET A 485 -22.94 8.00 -27.11
CA MET A 485 -22.46 7.14 -28.18
C MET A 485 -23.33 7.28 -29.44
N LEU A 486 -24.66 7.28 -29.30
CA LEU A 486 -25.59 7.49 -30.40
C LEU A 486 -25.49 8.90 -30.99
N GLN A 487 -25.28 9.94 -30.18
CA GLN A 487 -25.01 11.31 -30.64
C GLN A 487 -23.74 11.38 -31.50
N ALA A 488 -22.69 10.65 -31.11
CA ALA A 488 -21.42 10.63 -31.84
C ALA A 488 -21.46 9.77 -33.11
N CYS A 489 -22.09 8.58 -33.05
CA CYS A 489 -22.07 7.62 -34.16
C CYS A 489 -23.23 7.79 -35.14
N ARG A 490 -24.45 8.06 -34.65
CA ARG A 490 -25.68 8.14 -35.46
C ARG A 490 -26.70 9.14 -34.89
N PRO A 491 -26.44 10.45 -34.97
CA PRO A 491 -27.31 11.48 -34.37
C PRO A 491 -28.72 11.52 -34.97
N HIS A 492 -28.91 11.03 -36.20
CA HIS A 492 -30.22 10.97 -36.86
C HIS A 492 -31.18 9.96 -36.22
N CYS A 493 -30.67 8.91 -35.56
CA CYS A 493 -31.48 7.91 -34.86
C CYS A 493 -32.09 8.42 -33.54
N LEU A 494 -31.65 9.59 -33.05
CA LEU A 494 -32.14 10.17 -31.79
C LEU A 494 -33.27 11.20 -32.04
N PRO A 495 -34.29 11.25 -31.16
CA PRO A 495 -35.28 12.32 -31.15
C PRO A 495 -34.59 13.70 -31.01
N ARG A 496 -35.17 14.76 -31.61
CA ARG A 496 -34.56 16.10 -31.62
C ARG A 496 -34.08 16.59 -30.24
N LYS A 497 -34.82 16.28 -29.15
CA LYS A 497 -34.47 16.65 -27.77
C LYS A 497 -33.26 15.91 -27.18
N LEU A 498 -32.93 14.71 -27.68
CA LEU A 498 -31.81 13.89 -27.19
C LEU A 498 -30.58 13.97 -28.11
N ARG A 499 -30.62 14.77 -29.17
CA ARG A 499 -29.46 15.01 -30.05
C ARG A 499 -28.41 15.91 -29.41
N SER A 500 -28.82 16.76 -28.49
CA SER A 500 -27.93 17.49 -27.60
C SER A 500 -28.54 17.49 -26.20
N TRP A 501 -27.70 17.67 -25.18
CA TRP A 501 -28.18 17.80 -23.80
C TRP A 501 -28.80 19.17 -23.53
N ASP A 502 -29.19 19.93 -24.57
CA ASP A 502 -29.50 21.35 -24.45
C ASP A 502 -30.82 21.69 -23.77
N PHE A 503 -31.56 20.68 -23.34
CA PHE A 503 -32.77 20.83 -22.55
C PHE A 503 -32.51 20.82 -21.04
N LEU A 504 -31.37 20.28 -20.55
CA LEU A 504 -31.11 20.11 -19.11
C LEU A 504 -30.66 21.41 -18.43
N PRO A 505 -30.95 21.70 -17.16
CA PRO A 505 -30.40 22.89 -16.49
C PRO A 505 -28.86 23.02 -16.58
N MET A 506 -28.32 24.25 -16.59
CA MET A 506 -26.87 24.49 -16.72
C MET A 506 -26.01 23.75 -15.67
N TRP A 507 -26.52 23.55 -14.46
CA TRP A 507 -25.82 22.82 -13.40
C TRP A 507 -25.65 21.32 -13.68
N MET A 508 -26.49 20.73 -14.55
CA MET A 508 -26.37 19.33 -15.00
C MET A 508 -25.42 19.18 -16.20
N ARG A 509 -25.17 20.26 -16.94
CA ARG A 509 -24.29 20.26 -18.14
C ARG A 509 -22.91 20.84 -17.89
N SER A 510 -22.76 21.67 -16.85
CA SER A 510 -21.54 22.44 -16.63
C SER A 510 -21.24 22.65 -15.15
N LEU A 511 -19.97 22.51 -14.79
CA LEU A 511 -19.47 22.86 -13.46
C LEU A 511 -19.24 24.37 -13.27
N LYS A 512 -19.48 25.22 -14.29
CA LYS A 512 -19.30 26.68 -14.21
C LYS A 512 -20.03 27.35 -13.02
N PRO A 513 -21.30 27.01 -12.71
CA PRO A 513 -21.99 27.63 -11.58
C PRO A 513 -21.31 27.30 -10.24
N ALA A 514 -20.96 26.03 -10.02
CA ALA A 514 -20.24 25.58 -8.82
C ALA A 514 -18.85 26.22 -8.72
N ASP A 515 -18.12 26.30 -9.84
CA ASP A 515 -16.81 26.94 -9.93
C ASP A 515 -16.86 28.42 -9.54
N THR A 516 -17.91 29.14 -9.94
CA THR A 516 -18.11 30.55 -9.58
C THR A 516 -18.28 30.71 -8.06
N VAL A 517 -19.05 29.82 -7.43
CA VAL A 517 -19.27 29.81 -5.98
C VAL A 517 -17.97 29.47 -5.25
N ILE A 518 -17.31 28.37 -5.63
CA ILE A 518 -16.07 27.91 -4.99
C ILE A 518 -14.98 28.96 -5.12
N THR A 519 -14.83 29.58 -6.29
CA THR A 519 -13.85 30.65 -6.53
C THR A 519 -14.14 31.88 -5.67
N ARG A 520 -15.41 32.29 -5.53
CA ARG A 520 -15.78 33.39 -4.62
C ARG A 520 -15.43 33.06 -3.17
N VAL A 521 -15.73 31.84 -2.71
CA VAL A 521 -15.44 31.40 -1.34
C VAL A 521 -13.93 31.34 -1.09
N THR A 522 -13.16 30.74 -1.99
CA THR A 522 -11.70 30.63 -1.87
C THR A 522 -11.00 31.99 -1.94
N LEU A 523 -11.43 32.89 -2.83
CA LEU A 523 -10.92 34.27 -2.90
C LEU A 523 -11.28 35.09 -1.66
N SER A 524 -12.47 34.88 -1.09
CA SER A 524 -12.89 35.53 0.16
C SER A 524 -12.05 35.05 1.35
N CYS A 525 -11.75 33.76 1.42
CA CYS A 525 -10.85 33.18 2.42
C CYS A 525 -9.41 33.67 2.27
N THR A 526 -8.87 33.74 1.05
CA THR A 526 -7.51 34.27 0.82
C THR A 526 -7.41 35.76 1.10
N LYS A 527 -8.43 36.57 0.78
CA LYS A 527 -8.47 37.99 1.18
C LYS A 527 -8.50 38.16 2.70
N ARG A 528 -9.29 37.36 3.44
CA ARG A 528 -9.31 37.38 4.92
C ARG A 528 -7.97 36.94 5.53
N LEU A 529 -7.36 35.89 5.00
CA LEU A 529 -6.03 35.42 5.44
C LEU A 529 -4.93 36.44 5.12
N GLY A 530 -4.98 37.09 3.97
CA GLY A 530 -4.05 38.16 3.57
C GLY A 530 -4.18 39.41 4.43
N HIS A 531 -5.40 39.83 4.78
CA HIS A 531 -5.64 40.90 5.75
C HIS A 531 -5.16 40.54 7.16
N GLY A 532 -5.30 39.28 7.59
CA GLY A 532 -4.76 38.78 8.85
C GLY A 532 -3.22 38.80 8.89
N LYS A 533 -2.56 38.41 7.79
CA LYS A 533 -1.09 38.46 7.64
C LYS A 533 -0.55 39.89 7.63
N ASN A 534 -1.19 40.80 6.90
CA ASN A 534 -0.80 42.23 6.87
C ASN A 534 -1.02 42.91 8.22
N ARG A 535 -2.13 42.62 8.93
CA ARG A 535 -2.33 43.13 10.31
C ARG A 535 -1.32 42.56 11.29
N ALA A 536 -0.97 41.27 11.20
CA ALA A 536 0.05 40.66 12.05
C ALA A 536 1.46 41.24 11.76
N MET A 537 1.78 41.51 10.49
CA MET A 537 3.04 42.13 10.08
C MET A 537 3.13 43.62 10.50
N GLN A 538 2.05 44.38 10.34
CA GLN A 538 1.95 45.76 10.86
C GLN A 538 2.02 45.81 12.39
N ARG A 539 1.40 44.85 13.09
CA ARG A 539 1.48 44.77 14.56
C ARG A 539 2.90 44.42 15.03
N LYS A 540 3.62 43.54 14.31
CA LYS A 540 5.05 43.28 14.55
C LYS A 540 5.92 44.52 14.29
N HIS A 541 5.68 45.26 13.21
CA HIS A 541 6.39 46.52 12.95
C HIS A 541 6.10 47.61 14.00
N GLN A 542 4.86 47.74 14.47
CA GLN A 542 4.51 48.68 15.54
C GLN A 542 5.10 48.28 16.91
N LEU A 543 5.15 46.98 17.22
CA LEU A 543 5.80 46.47 18.44
C LEU A 543 7.32 46.64 18.37
N ALA A 544 7.93 46.39 17.21
CA ALA A 544 9.36 46.63 16.99
C ALA A 544 9.71 48.13 17.07
N ALA A 545 8.86 49.01 16.52
CA ALA A 545 9.02 50.46 16.62
C ALA A 545 8.88 50.97 18.06
N LYS A 546 7.89 50.47 18.84
CA LYS A 546 7.76 50.80 20.27
C LYS A 546 8.94 50.32 21.11
N SER A 547 9.51 49.16 20.79
CA SER A 547 10.75 48.65 21.41
C SER A 547 11.94 49.57 21.13
N THR A 548 12.09 50.05 19.90
CA THR A 548 13.19 50.96 19.53
C THR A 548 13.00 52.36 20.12
N THR A 549 11.78 52.88 20.21
CA THR A 549 11.50 54.16 20.89
C THR A 549 11.72 54.06 22.41
N SER A 550 11.38 52.92 23.02
CA SER A 550 11.65 52.69 24.45
C SER A 550 13.15 52.57 24.74
N GLN A 551 13.94 51.91 23.88
CA GLN A 551 15.40 51.88 24.02
C GLN A 551 16.04 53.25 23.78
N ARG A 552 15.55 54.02 22.80
CA ARG A 552 16.08 55.36 22.51
C ARG A 552 15.79 56.38 23.62
N ASN A 553 14.64 56.28 24.29
CA ASN A 553 14.29 57.13 25.43
C ASN A 553 15.06 56.77 26.72
N VAL A 554 15.48 55.51 26.88
CA VAL A 554 16.38 55.10 27.99
C VAL A 554 17.81 55.58 27.73
N GLN A 555 18.24 55.63 26.47
CA GLN A 555 19.59 56.04 26.09
C GLN A 555 19.79 57.57 26.01
N LEU A 556 18.71 58.35 25.86
CA LEU A 556 18.75 59.83 25.92
C LEU A 556 18.67 60.40 27.34
N ALA A 557 18.43 59.57 28.37
CA ALA A 557 18.36 59.99 29.77
C ALA A 557 19.69 59.84 30.53
N GLY A 558 20.75 59.33 29.87
CA GLY A 558 22.06 59.18 30.47
C GLY A 558 23.13 59.31 29.41
N GLU A 559 23.60 60.54 29.17
CA GLU A 559 25.00 60.87 28.89
C GLU A 559 25.15 62.36 28.53
N ASN A 560 26.00 63.05 29.29
CA ASN A 560 26.61 64.34 28.96
C ASN A 560 28.14 64.15 29.02
N PRO A 561 28.96 65.00 28.36
CA PRO A 561 29.79 64.55 27.24
C PRO A 561 31.29 64.53 27.55
N ALA A 562 32.05 63.77 26.76
CA ALA A 562 33.50 63.94 26.61
C ALA A 562 33.90 63.84 25.13
N PRO A 563 34.69 64.77 24.57
CA PRO A 563 35.06 64.76 23.16
C PRO A 563 36.44 64.12 22.95
N SER A 564 36.61 63.36 21.87
CA SER A 564 37.69 63.53 20.87
C SER A 564 38.04 62.25 20.09
N LYS A 565 38.11 62.45 18.76
CA LYS A 565 39.07 61.87 17.79
C LYS A 565 39.21 60.34 17.73
N LEU A 566 38.84 59.73 16.60
CA LEU A 566 39.79 59.42 15.51
C LEU A 566 39.06 58.88 14.25
N HIS A 567 39.70 59.18 13.12
CA HIS A 567 39.31 59.06 11.72
C HIS A 567 38.95 57.67 11.16
N ASP A 568 38.07 57.71 10.15
CA ASP A 568 38.07 57.01 8.86
C ASP A 568 38.30 55.50 8.75
N LEU A 569 37.27 54.78 8.26
CA LEU A 569 37.35 53.84 7.13
C LEU A 569 35.98 53.17 6.88
N HIS A 570 35.10 53.84 6.13
CA HIS A 570 34.00 53.16 5.41
C HIS A 570 33.51 54.02 4.24
N ARG A 571 34.40 54.26 3.29
CA ARG A 571 34.05 54.60 1.91
C ARG A 571 34.71 53.52 1.05
N LEU A 572 33.93 52.81 0.25
CA LEU A 572 34.25 51.72 -0.72
C LEU A 572 33.58 50.38 -0.40
N GLN A 573 32.25 50.29 -0.56
CA GLN A 573 31.65 49.04 -1.05
C GLN A 573 30.26 49.24 -1.67
N ASP A 574 30.13 50.24 -2.57
CA ASP A 574 29.00 50.36 -3.50
C ASP A 574 29.57 50.47 -4.92
N SER A 575 29.95 49.32 -5.48
CA SER A 575 30.09 49.09 -6.93
C SER A 575 30.55 47.66 -7.16
N MET A 576 29.62 46.75 -7.50
CA MET A 576 29.77 45.74 -8.55
C MET A 576 28.62 44.71 -8.48
N SER A 577 27.47 45.13 -9.00
CA SER A 577 26.53 44.24 -9.67
C SER A 577 26.83 44.31 -11.17
N THR A 578 27.62 43.38 -11.70
CA THR A 578 27.52 42.84 -13.09
C THR A 578 28.67 41.86 -13.37
N ARG A 579 28.31 40.73 -14.01
CA ARG A 579 29.14 39.64 -14.58
C ARG A 579 29.50 38.47 -13.65
N LEU A 580 28.68 37.42 -13.69
CA LEU A 580 28.99 36.14 -14.36
C LEU A 580 27.72 35.29 -14.47
#